data_AF-A0A4R1RV04-F1
#
_entry.id   AF-A0A4R1RV04-F1
#
_cell.length_a   1.000
_cell.length_b   1.000
_cell.length_c   1.000
_cell.angle_alpha   90.00
_cell.angle_beta   90.00
_cell.angle_gamma   90.00
#
_symmetry.space_group_name_H-M   'P 1'
#
loop_
_entity.id
_entity.type
_entity.pdbx_description
1 polymer ?
#
loop_
_entity_poly.entity_id
_entity_poly.type
_entity_poly.pdbx_seq_one_letter_code
_entity_poly.pdbx_strand_id
1 'polypeptide(L)'
;MPITDQEIADLMYVDPGKAVALLREQTKQEVRQEYAQHQSREQFFKDFYRENPDLSENHVDVLGVLNSRWADLETMPVSKAAIEVASLTRQKLERDRRRMNDPAAAERRVMRGGPGLDGMSAADAAVISNSQDFDEPESLSSIINRRKEARYESAGSRRLSRRGRSE
;
A
#
# COMPACT_ATOMS: atom_id res chain seq x y z
N MET A 1 -0.99 22.31 31.06
CA MET A 1 -1.92 21.25 30.59
C MET A 1 -2.22 21.55 29.14
N PRO A 2 -2.29 20.55 28.25
CA PRO A 2 -2.73 20.79 26.88
C PRO A 2 -4.18 21.29 26.91
N ILE A 3 -4.46 22.36 26.16
CA ILE A 3 -5.81 22.89 26.00
C ILE A 3 -6.57 21.88 25.15
N THR A 4 -7.75 21.48 25.62
CA THR A 4 -8.55 20.45 24.96
C THR A 4 -9.47 21.07 23.91
N ASP A 5 -9.78 20.32 22.85
CA ASP A 5 -10.71 20.77 21.80
C ASP A 5 -12.09 21.15 22.36
N GLN A 6 -12.48 20.53 23.48
CA GLN A 6 -13.71 20.82 24.20
C GLN A 6 -13.70 22.23 24.81
N GLU A 7 -12.58 22.67 25.40
CA GLU A 7 -12.45 24.03 25.95
C GLU A 7 -12.49 25.10 24.85
N ILE A 8 -11.97 24.79 23.65
CA ILE A 8 -12.03 25.69 22.50
C ILE A 8 -13.46 25.76 21.96
N ALA A 9 -14.16 24.62 21.88
CA ALA A 9 -15.56 24.56 21.45
C ALA A 9 -16.47 25.38 22.38
N ASP A 10 -16.29 25.26 23.70
CA ASP A 10 -17.06 26.04 24.68
C ASP A 10 -16.75 27.54 24.56
N LEU A 11 -15.48 27.91 24.34
CA LEU A 11 -15.08 29.30 24.11
C LEU A 11 -15.61 29.88 22.81
N MET A 12 -15.90 29.09 21.78
CA MET A 12 -16.51 29.61 20.54
C MET A 12 -17.88 30.24 20.79
N TYR A 13 -18.62 29.75 21.80
CA TYR A 13 -19.94 30.27 22.16
C TYR A 13 -19.89 31.35 23.26
N VAL A 14 -18.88 31.33 24.13
CA VAL A 14 -18.76 32.27 25.27
C VAL A 14 -17.89 33.50 24.92
N ASP A 15 -16.76 33.28 24.25
CA ASP A 15 -15.79 34.33 23.88
C ASP A 15 -15.03 33.91 22.60
N PRO A 16 -15.62 34.16 21.42
CA PRO A 16 -15.04 33.72 20.14
C PRO A 16 -13.67 34.36 19.86
N GLY A 17 -13.41 35.55 20.45
CA GLY A 17 -12.10 36.20 20.34
C GLY A 17 -11.00 35.39 21.00
N LYS A 18 -11.26 34.86 22.21
CA LYS A 18 -10.33 33.95 22.90
C LYS A 18 -10.22 32.59 22.19
N ALA A 19 -11.32 32.04 21.69
CA ALA A 19 -11.29 30.76 20.96
C ALA A 19 -10.39 30.83 19.72
N VAL A 20 -10.51 31.89 18.91
CA VAL A 20 -9.67 32.11 17.72
C VAL A 20 -8.20 32.32 18.11
N ALA A 21 -7.93 33.04 19.21
CA ALA A 21 -6.57 33.25 19.68
C ALA A 21 -5.91 31.93 20.11
N LEU A 22 -6.64 31.07 20.81
CA LEU A 22 -6.17 29.74 21.23
C LEU A 22 -5.95 28.81 20.03
N LEU A 23 -6.88 28.77 19.09
CA LEU A 23 -6.75 27.97 17.88
C LEU A 23 -5.50 28.38 17.08
N ARG A 24 -5.26 29.69 16.92
CA ARG A 24 -4.04 30.20 16.25
C ARG A 24 -2.77 29.75 16.96
N GLU A 25 -2.77 29.70 18.29
CA GLU A 25 -1.60 29.29 19.05
C GLU A 25 -1.35 27.78 18.92
N GLN A 26 -2.40 26.95 18.97
CA GLN A 26 -2.31 25.51 18.67
C GLN A 26 -1.76 25.26 17.27
N THR A 27 -2.35 25.89 16.24
CA THR A 27 -1.88 25.72 14.85
C THR A 27 -0.41 26.13 14.71
N LYS A 28 0.03 27.22 15.37
CA LYS A 28 1.46 27.59 15.35
C LYS A 28 2.34 26.53 16.02
N GLN A 29 1.89 25.92 17.11
CA GLN A 29 2.63 24.86 17.78
C GLN A 29 2.72 23.60 16.93
N GLU A 30 1.61 23.18 16.31
CA GLU A 30 1.56 22.06 15.37
C GLU A 30 2.51 22.28 14.20
N VAL A 31 2.44 23.45 13.53
CA VAL A 31 3.31 23.78 12.39
C VAL A 31 4.79 23.78 12.80
N ARG A 32 5.12 24.27 14.00
CA ARG A 32 6.51 24.24 14.50
C ARG A 32 6.98 22.81 14.78
N GLN A 33 6.12 21.98 15.34
CA GLN A 33 6.44 20.58 15.61
C GLN A 33 6.63 19.79 14.31
N GLU A 34 5.74 19.95 13.34
CA GLU A 34 5.86 19.34 12.01
C GLU A 34 7.15 19.79 11.33
N TYR A 35 7.46 21.09 11.35
CA TYR A 35 8.69 21.61 10.76
C TYR A 35 9.95 21.00 11.41
N ALA A 36 9.98 20.91 12.74
CA ALA A 36 11.09 20.29 13.47
C ALA A 36 11.21 18.77 13.16
N GLN A 37 10.08 18.07 13.04
CA GLN A 37 10.05 16.66 12.64
C GLN A 37 10.56 16.49 11.20
N HIS A 38 10.15 17.36 10.28
CA HIS A 38 10.63 17.36 8.90
C HIS A 38 12.13 17.59 8.82
N GLN A 39 12.66 18.61 9.51
CA GLN A 39 14.11 18.87 9.52
C GLN A 39 14.91 17.73 10.14
N SER A 40 14.45 17.17 11.25
CA SER A 40 15.16 16.06 11.91
C SER A 40 15.15 14.80 11.04
N ARG A 41 14.05 14.53 10.33
CA ARG A 41 13.94 13.44 9.36
C ARG A 41 14.87 13.63 8.17
N GLU A 42 14.90 14.83 7.58
CA GLU A 42 15.80 15.16 6.48
C GLU A 42 17.27 14.99 6.88
N GLN A 43 17.63 15.50 8.06
CA GLN A 43 18.99 15.37 8.59
C GLN A 43 19.36 13.90 8.84
N PHE A 44 18.45 13.12 9.42
CA PHE A 44 18.64 11.67 9.59
C PHE A 44 18.95 10.98 8.27
N PHE A 45 18.13 11.18 7.23
CA PHE A 45 18.36 10.52 5.94
C PHE A 45 19.64 11.02 5.26
N LYS A 46 19.97 12.31 5.38
CA LYS A 46 21.21 12.87 4.85
C LYS A 46 22.44 12.20 5.46
N ASP A 47 22.46 12.03 6.78
CA ASP A 47 23.55 11.36 7.48
C ASP A 47 23.56 9.86 7.18
N PHE A 48 22.40 9.22 7.16
CA PHE A 48 22.23 7.80 6.81
C PHE A 48 22.80 7.48 5.42
N TYR A 49 22.49 8.28 4.41
CA TYR A 49 22.97 8.07 3.04
C TYR A 49 24.42 8.48 2.82
N ARG A 50 24.94 9.41 3.63
CA ARG A 50 26.38 9.69 3.65
C ARG A 50 27.17 8.45 4.10
N GLU A 51 26.63 7.69 5.05
CA GLU A 51 27.25 6.47 5.58
C GLU A 51 26.92 5.22 4.75
N ASN A 52 25.80 5.20 4.04
CA ASN A 52 25.33 4.08 3.22
C ASN A 52 24.99 4.56 1.79
N PRO A 53 25.99 4.98 0.99
CA PRO A 53 25.77 5.56 -0.33
C PRO A 53 25.10 4.59 -1.30
N ASP A 54 25.32 3.28 -1.13
CA ASP A 54 24.72 2.20 -1.92
C ASP A 54 23.19 2.13 -1.81
N LEU A 55 22.63 2.66 -0.73
CA LEU A 55 21.18 2.64 -0.46
C LEU A 55 20.46 3.90 -0.93
N SER A 56 21.19 4.92 -1.39
CA SER A 56 20.61 6.22 -1.78
C SER A 56 19.64 6.12 -2.95
N GLU A 57 19.93 5.25 -3.92
CA GLU A 57 19.05 4.98 -5.08
C GLU A 57 17.79 4.19 -4.70
N ASN A 58 17.80 3.51 -3.55
CA ASN A 58 16.73 2.60 -3.11
C ASN A 58 15.94 3.20 -1.93
N HIS A 59 15.66 4.50 -1.96
CA HIS A 59 14.98 5.21 -0.87
C HIS A 59 13.63 4.58 -0.50
N VAL A 60 12.85 4.13 -1.48
CA VAL A 60 11.55 3.48 -1.26
C VAL A 60 11.70 2.18 -0.47
N ASP A 61 12.74 1.39 -0.74
CA ASP A 61 12.99 0.15 0.00
C ASP A 61 13.43 0.41 1.43
N VAL A 62 14.27 1.43 1.64
CA VAL A 62 14.68 1.88 2.98
C VAL A 62 13.44 2.31 3.78
N LEU A 63 12.56 3.13 3.20
CA LEU A 63 11.31 3.52 3.85
C LEU A 63 10.39 2.33 4.14
N GLY A 64 10.31 1.38 3.20
CA GLY A 64 9.53 0.16 3.39
C GLY A 64 10.04 -0.67 4.58
N VAL A 65 11.35 -0.86 4.70
CA VAL A 65 11.96 -1.54 5.83
C VAL A 65 11.69 -0.80 7.14
N LEU A 66 11.94 0.52 7.16
CA LEU A 66 11.76 1.36 8.33
C LEU A 66 10.31 1.33 8.85
N ASN A 67 9.32 1.41 7.96
CA ASN A 67 7.90 1.32 8.33
C ASN A 67 7.51 -0.09 8.77
N SER A 68 7.97 -1.13 8.07
CA SER A 68 7.63 -2.53 8.41
C SER A 68 8.23 -3.01 9.73
N ARG A 69 9.31 -2.36 10.18
CA ARG A 69 10.06 -2.71 11.39
C ARG A 69 10.02 -1.61 12.45
N TRP A 70 9.11 -0.66 12.31
CA TRP A 70 9.06 0.51 13.19
C TRP A 70 9.01 0.13 14.68
N ALA A 71 8.15 -0.84 15.04
CA ALA A 71 8.03 -1.32 16.43
C ALA A 71 9.34 -1.86 17.01
N ASP A 72 10.15 -2.54 16.19
CA ASP A 72 11.45 -3.07 16.61
C ASP A 72 12.48 -1.93 16.73
N LEU A 73 12.44 -0.98 15.78
CA LEU A 73 13.39 0.13 15.64
C LEU A 73 13.17 1.27 16.65
N GLU A 74 11.92 1.50 17.08
CA GLU A 74 11.57 2.58 18.00
C GLU A 74 12.20 2.40 19.39
N THR A 75 12.43 1.16 19.81
CA THR A 75 12.99 0.86 21.15
C THR A 75 14.50 1.00 21.24
N MET A 76 15.19 1.18 20.10
CA MET A 76 16.66 1.21 20.04
C MET A 76 17.21 2.61 19.77
N PRO A 77 18.48 2.88 20.15
CA PRO A 77 19.14 4.14 19.81
C PRO A 77 19.20 4.36 18.29
N VAL A 78 18.99 5.61 17.85
CA VAL A 78 18.93 6.00 16.43
C VAL A 78 20.12 5.49 15.61
N SER A 79 21.33 5.52 16.17
CA SER A 79 22.53 5.01 15.48
C SER A 79 22.49 3.49 15.24
N LYS A 80 21.96 2.72 16.19
CA LYS A 80 21.76 1.28 16.03
C LYS A 80 20.62 0.98 15.07
N ALA A 81 19.53 1.75 15.15
CA ALA A 81 18.42 1.65 14.21
C ALA A 81 18.87 1.87 12.77
N ALA A 82 19.71 2.88 12.52
CA ALA A 82 20.27 3.16 11.20
C ALA A 82 21.08 1.97 10.66
N ILE A 83 21.96 1.38 11.47
CA ILE A 83 22.75 0.20 11.07
C ILE A 83 21.83 -0.98 10.73
N GLU A 84 20.83 -1.23 11.56
CA GLU A 84 19.89 -2.33 11.38
C GLU A 84 19.03 -2.15 10.12
N VAL A 85 18.49 -0.94 9.91
CA VAL A 85 17.74 -0.57 8.70
C VAL A 85 18.59 -0.79 7.45
N ALA A 86 19.86 -0.38 7.46
CA ALA A 86 20.77 -0.59 6.33
C ALA A 86 20.99 -2.08 6.05
N SER A 87 21.24 -2.88 7.10
CA SER A 87 21.41 -4.33 6.99
C SER A 87 20.17 -5.01 6.39
N LEU A 88 18.99 -4.73 6.94
CA LEU A 88 17.73 -5.30 6.50
C LEU A 88 17.37 -4.88 5.07
N THR A 89 17.67 -3.63 4.70
CA THR A 89 17.45 -3.14 3.34
C THR A 89 18.33 -3.88 2.34
N ARG A 90 19.62 -4.06 2.63
CA ARG A 90 20.53 -4.84 1.76
C ARG A 90 20.06 -6.28 1.60
N GLN A 91 19.63 -6.93 2.68
CA GLN A 91 19.08 -8.29 2.63
C GLN A 91 17.80 -8.37 1.78
N LYS A 92 16.94 -7.35 1.87
CA LYS A 92 15.73 -7.25 1.04
C LYS A 92 16.10 -7.12 -0.43
N LEU A 93 16.98 -6.18 -0.78
CA LEU A 93 17.44 -5.95 -2.16
C LEU A 93 18.09 -7.20 -2.75
N GLU A 94 18.90 -7.91 -1.97
CA GLU A 94 19.50 -9.17 -2.42
C GLU A 94 18.44 -10.25 -2.67
N ARG A 95 17.47 -10.38 -1.77
CA ARG A 95 16.34 -11.31 -1.94
C ARG A 95 15.52 -10.98 -3.19
N ASP A 96 15.24 -9.71 -3.42
CA ASP A 96 14.44 -9.27 -4.57
C ASP A 96 15.21 -9.46 -5.89
N ARG A 97 16.51 -9.17 -5.90
CA ARG A 97 17.40 -9.49 -7.03
C ARG A 97 17.43 -10.98 -7.34
N ARG A 98 17.57 -11.86 -6.32
CA ARG A 98 17.52 -13.32 -6.50
C ARG A 98 16.16 -13.77 -7.06
N ARG A 99 15.06 -13.17 -6.59
CA ARG A 99 13.70 -13.46 -7.09
C ARG A 99 13.49 -13.01 -8.53
N MET A 100 14.12 -11.93 -8.96
CA MET A 100 14.03 -11.45 -10.36
C MET A 100 14.83 -12.33 -11.32
N ASN A 101 15.96 -12.87 -10.87
CA ASN A 101 16.86 -13.69 -11.70
C ASN A 101 16.54 -15.19 -11.67
N ASP A 102 15.56 -15.63 -10.88
CA ASP A 102 15.13 -17.02 -10.82
C ASP A 102 13.99 -17.29 -11.84
N PRO A 103 14.26 -17.98 -12.97
CA PRO A 103 13.25 -18.29 -13.97
C PRO A 103 12.14 -19.20 -13.42
N ALA A 104 12.43 -20.05 -12.43
CA ALA A 104 11.42 -20.89 -11.80
C ALA A 104 10.47 -20.07 -10.89
N ALA A 105 10.95 -18.96 -10.33
CA ALA A 105 10.09 -18.03 -9.59
C ALA A 105 9.15 -17.26 -10.54
N ALA A 106 9.60 -16.95 -11.76
CA ALA A 106 8.75 -16.36 -12.79
C ALA A 106 7.64 -17.33 -13.24
N GLU A 107 7.96 -18.61 -13.45
CA GLU A 107 6.95 -19.63 -13.78
C GLU A 107 5.92 -19.84 -12.65
N ARG A 108 6.34 -19.80 -11.37
CA ARG A 108 5.41 -19.86 -10.23
C ARG A 108 4.49 -18.64 -10.15
N ARG A 109 4.93 -17.45 -10.56
CA ARG A 109 4.07 -16.25 -10.66
C ARG A 109 3.04 -16.37 -11.78
N VAL A 110 3.40 -17.01 -12.89
CA VAL A 110 2.48 -17.23 -14.02
C VAL A 110 1.47 -18.33 -13.69
N MET A 111 1.90 -19.43 -13.05
CA MET A 111 1.02 -20.54 -12.65
C MET A 111 0.04 -20.19 -11.52
N ARG A 112 0.33 -19.17 -10.69
CA ARG A 112 -0.57 -18.72 -9.62
C ARG A 112 -1.44 -17.51 -10.00
N GLY A 113 -1.56 -17.20 -11.29
CA GLY A 113 -2.32 -16.04 -11.79
C GLY A 113 -1.47 -14.77 -11.75
N GLY A 114 -1.26 -14.18 -12.93
CA GLY A 114 -0.44 -12.98 -13.14
C GLY A 114 -0.99 -11.69 -12.50
N PRO A 115 -0.44 -10.55 -12.92
CA PRO A 115 0.10 -9.51 -12.07
C PRO A 115 -0.98 -8.75 -11.28
N GLY A 116 -0.82 -8.72 -9.95
CA GLY A 116 -1.56 -7.79 -9.09
C GLY A 116 -2.25 -8.48 -7.92
N LEU A 117 -1.51 -8.80 -6.87
CA LEU A 117 -2.03 -8.99 -5.51
C LEU A 117 -0.89 -8.65 -4.53
N ASP A 118 -0.41 -7.40 -4.59
CA ASP A 118 0.38 -6.81 -3.52
C ASP A 118 -0.55 -6.64 -2.30
N GLY A 119 -0.65 -7.68 -1.45
CA GLY A 119 -1.38 -7.53 -0.19
C GLY A 119 -1.90 -8.78 0.49
N MET A 120 -1.97 -9.95 -0.18
CA MET A 120 -2.47 -11.16 0.49
C MET A 120 -1.32 -12.04 0.97
N SER A 121 -1.23 -12.18 2.30
CA SER A 121 -0.39 -13.17 2.94
C SER A 121 -0.79 -14.57 2.45
N ALA A 122 0.18 -15.47 2.28
CA ALA A 122 -0.08 -16.87 1.95
C ALA A 122 -0.99 -17.57 2.99
N ALA A 123 -1.09 -17.01 4.20
CA ALA A 123 -2.00 -17.48 5.24
C ALA A 123 -3.48 -17.19 4.92
N ASP A 124 -3.81 -16.07 4.29
CA ASP A 124 -5.22 -15.71 3.98
C ASP A 124 -5.78 -16.56 2.83
N ALA A 125 -4.91 -16.94 1.88
CA ALA A 125 -5.30 -17.83 0.78
C ALA A 125 -5.67 -19.25 1.26
N ALA A 126 -5.11 -19.71 2.40
CA ALA A 126 -5.42 -21.01 2.97
C ALA A 126 -6.77 -21.02 3.70
N VAL A 127 -7.21 -19.87 4.24
CA VAL A 127 -8.50 -19.75 4.92
C VAL A 127 -9.67 -19.82 3.93
N ILE A 128 -9.52 -19.21 2.74
CA ILE A 128 -10.55 -19.27 1.67
C ILE A 128 -10.71 -20.70 1.12
N SER A 129 -9.64 -21.49 1.12
CA SER A 129 -9.67 -22.89 0.65
C SER A 129 -10.47 -23.84 1.54
N ASN A 130 -10.85 -23.42 2.77
CA ASN A 130 -11.49 -24.30 3.76
C ASN A 130 -12.93 -23.91 4.12
N SER A 131 -13.53 -22.91 3.47
CA SER A 131 -14.97 -22.65 3.58
C SER A 131 -15.72 -23.55 2.60
N GLN A 132 -15.97 -24.79 3.01
CA GLN A 132 -17.08 -25.58 2.47
C GLN A 132 -18.41 -24.88 2.81
N ASP A 133 -19.33 -24.90 1.84
CA ASP A 133 -20.73 -24.49 1.93
C ASP A 133 -21.04 -22.98 2.00
N PHE A 134 -20.79 -22.28 0.89
CA PHE A 134 -21.58 -21.10 0.50
C PHE A 134 -21.90 -21.20 -1.00
N ASP A 135 -23.17 -21.04 -1.38
CA ASP A 135 -23.62 -20.96 -2.77
C ASP A 135 -22.71 -19.99 -3.55
N GLU A 136 -21.86 -20.57 -4.38
CA GLU A 136 -20.75 -19.89 -5.02
C GLU A 136 -21.33 -18.84 -6.01
N PRO A 137 -21.14 -17.54 -5.79
CA PRO A 137 -21.56 -16.55 -6.77
C PRO A 137 -20.80 -16.81 -8.06
N GLU A 138 -21.53 -16.93 -9.18
CA GLU A 138 -20.96 -17.24 -10.49
C GLU A 138 -19.67 -16.45 -10.74
N SER A 139 -18.55 -17.17 -10.89
CA SER A 139 -17.25 -16.58 -11.16
C SER A 139 -17.34 -15.56 -12.29
N LEU A 140 -16.71 -14.40 -12.14
CA LEU A 140 -16.71 -13.34 -13.16
C LEU A 140 -16.30 -13.88 -14.54
N SER A 141 -15.45 -14.91 -14.58
CA SER A 141 -15.06 -15.63 -15.79
C SER A 141 -16.23 -16.35 -16.47
N SER A 142 -17.14 -16.98 -15.73
CA SER A 142 -18.32 -17.64 -16.28
C SER A 142 -19.32 -16.61 -16.84
N ILE A 143 -19.49 -15.48 -16.15
CA ILE A 143 -20.33 -14.36 -16.61
C ILE A 143 -19.78 -13.77 -17.93
N ILE A 144 -18.46 -13.60 -18.04
CA ILE A 144 -17.80 -13.10 -19.25
C ILE A 144 -17.94 -14.10 -20.40
N ASN A 145 -17.75 -15.40 -20.15
CA ASN A 145 -17.88 -16.44 -21.17
C ASN A 145 -19.32 -16.57 -21.67
N ARG A 146 -20.31 -16.56 -20.77
CA ARG A 146 -21.73 -16.53 -21.13
C ARG A 146 -22.09 -15.31 -21.99
N ARG A 147 -21.55 -14.13 -21.67
CA ARG A 147 -21.73 -12.92 -22.51
C ARG A 147 -21.06 -13.03 -23.88
N LYS A 148 -19.90 -13.70 -23.98
CA LYS A 148 -19.26 -13.98 -25.26
C LYS A 148 -20.09 -14.93 -26.10
N GLU A 149 -20.57 -16.03 -25.53
CA GLU A 149 -21.41 -17.01 -26.23
C GLU A 149 -22.70 -16.39 -26.77
N ALA A 150 -23.38 -15.56 -25.96
CA ALA A 150 -24.57 -14.81 -26.41
C ALA A 150 -24.27 -13.84 -27.59
N ARG A 151 -23.06 -13.29 -27.66
CA ARG A 151 -22.61 -12.47 -28.82
C ARG A 151 -22.38 -13.33 -30.06
N TYR A 152 -21.85 -14.54 -29.90
CA TYR A 152 -21.66 -15.47 -31.01
C TYR A 152 -22.98 -16.01 -31.55
N GLU A 153 -23.96 -16.32 -30.68
CA GLU A 153 -25.31 -16.73 -31.12
C GLU A 153 -26.05 -15.62 -31.86
N SER A 154 -25.99 -14.38 -31.35
CA SER A 154 -26.63 -13.23 -32.01
C SER A 154 -25.93 -12.81 -33.31
N ALA A 155 -24.61 -13.01 -33.43
CA ALA A 155 -23.86 -12.81 -34.67
C ALA A 155 -24.06 -13.95 -35.68
N GLY A 156 -24.21 -15.20 -35.22
CA GLY A 156 -24.51 -16.37 -36.04
C GLY A 156 -25.93 -16.34 -36.61
N SER A 157 -26.91 -15.91 -35.81
CA SER A 157 -28.32 -15.83 -36.23
C SER A 157 -28.58 -14.75 -37.29
N ARG A 158 -27.79 -13.66 -37.32
CA ARG A 158 -27.85 -12.63 -38.39
C ARG A 158 -27.30 -13.08 -39.75
N ARG A 159 -26.53 -14.17 -39.82
CA ARG A 159 -26.02 -14.70 -41.11
C ARG A 159 -26.99 -15.68 -41.78
N LEU A 160 -27.93 -16.27 -41.04
CA LEU A 160 -28.90 -17.22 -41.58
C LEU A 160 -30.23 -16.56 -42.03
N SER A 161 -30.60 -15.39 -41.50
CA SER A 161 -31.83 -14.69 -41.95
C SER A 161 -31.68 -13.91 -43.26
N ARG A 162 -30.44 -13.68 -43.74
CA ARG A 162 -30.17 -12.87 -44.95
C ARG A 162 -30.08 -13.68 -46.24
N ARG A 163 -30.24 -15.02 -46.18
CA ARG A 163 -30.08 -15.93 -47.33
C ARG A 163 -31.38 -16.60 -47.80
N GLY A 164 -32.54 -16.20 -47.25
CA GLY A 164 -33.84 -16.82 -47.53
C GLY A 164 -34.92 -15.85 -48.02
N ARG A 165 -34.57 -14.80 -48.80
CA ARG A 165 -35.56 -13.91 -49.40
C ARG A 165 -35.19 -13.54 -50.84
N SER A 166 -35.33 -14.54 -51.71
CA SER A 166 -35.32 -14.41 -53.16
C SER A 166 -36.31 -15.44 -53.69
N GLU A 167 -37.60 -15.08 -53.67
CA GLU A 167 -38.58 -15.56 -54.66
C GLU A 167 -38.76 -14.45 -55.69
#